data_AF-A0A2W2B8N8-F1
#
_entry.id   AF-A0A2W2B8N8-F1
#
_cell.length_a   1.000
_cell.length_b   1.000
_cell.length_c   1.000
_cell.angle_alpha   90.00
_cell.angle_beta   90.00
_cell.angle_gamma   90.00
#
_symmetry.space_group_name_H-M   'P 1'
#
loop_
_entity.id
_entity.type
_entity.pdbx_description
1 polymer ?
#
loop_
_entity_poly.entity_id
_entity_poly.type
_entity_poly.pdbx_seq_one_letter_code
_entity_poly.pdbx_strand_id
1 'polypeptide(L)'
;MAGMTWRALLLDQLEFYWTAHFRPRLAGLTDDEYWWEPADGAWSLRPTGPGGALEPEFVRPEPPVPPVTTIAWRAMHVGRDVLGKRARAFFDPAAADAVMFDARHWPSPLPDTAAGAVALLDEAYALWRDGVAALDDDALLRPLGPRGGPYAEDSMAALVQHVNREVMAHGAEICLLRDLYRARADARDPLVAAVRRGDAAAVTAVGVGGGVSASLVAEAAGLHRWDVVRALVEAGAPVDGALHYAAGAGELDVVKLLVEHGADITAIDDRFQLDPAGWADFFQHPDVAAYLRS
;
A
#
# COMPACT_ATOMS: atom_id res chain seq x y z
N MET A 1 -31.47 -18.33 -0.16
CA MET A 1 -30.43 -17.31 -0.35
C MET A 1 -30.61 -16.30 0.76
N ALA A 2 -29.70 -16.24 1.74
CA ALA A 2 -29.75 -15.16 2.72
C ALA A 2 -29.66 -13.83 1.94
N GLY A 3 -30.63 -12.94 2.12
CA GLY A 3 -30.68 -11.68 1.41
C GLY A 3 -29.44 -10.85 1.74
N MET A 4 -28.81 -10.26 0.72
CA MET A 4 -27.74 -9.28 0.90
C MET A 4 -28.28 -8.11 1.73
N THR A 5 -27.64 -7.80 2.86
CA THR A 5 -28.03 -6.69 3.75
C THR A 5 -27.19 -5.45 3.47
N TRP A 6 -27.67 -4.27 3.87
CA TRP A 6 -26.89 -3.04 3.75
C TRP A 6 -25.59 -3.11 4.56
N ARG A 7 -25.65 -3.72 5.75
CA ARG A 7 -24.45 -4.02 6.54
C ARG A 7 -23.40 -4.80 5.75
N ALA A 8 -23.81 -5.86 5.05
CA ALA A 8 -22.87 -6.72 4.32
C ALA A 8 -22.15 -5.93 3.21
N LEU A 9 -22.88 -5.09 2.47
CA LEU A 9 -22.30 -4.23 1.42
C LEU A 9 -21.31 -3.20 1.97
N LEU A 10 -21.64 -2.57 3.11
CA LEU A 10 -20.78 -1.57 3.74
C LEU A 10 -19.48 -2.19 4.29
N LEU A 11 -19.58 -3.38 4.88
CA LEU A 11 -18.41 -4.12 5.37
C LEU A 11 -17.54 -4.62 4.22
N ASP A 12 -18.13 -5.25 3.22
CA ASP A 12 -17.40 -5.80 2.07
C ASP A 12 -16.59 -4.72 1.34
N GLN A 13 -17.13 -3.51 1.21
CA GLN A 13 -16.42 -2.38 0.62
C GLN A 13 -15.12 -2.03 1.39
N LEU A 14 -15.21 -1.92 2.72
CA LEU A 14 -14.05 -1.59 3.55
C LEU A 14 -13.09 -2.78 3.65
N GLU A 15 -13.60 -3.99 3.81
CA GLU A 15 -12.80 -5.21 3.96
C GLU A 15 -12.03 -5.55 2.69
N PHE A 16 -12.66 -5.46 1.52
CA PHE A 16 -11.96 -5.64 0.24
C PHE A 16 -10.84 -4.60 0.09
N TYR A 17 -11.13 -3.32 0.33
CA TYR A 17 -10.10 -2.29 0.26
C TYR A 17 -8.96 -2.54 1.25
N TRP A 18 -9.29 -2.86 2.50
CA TRP A 18 -8.30 -3.13 3.55
C TRP A 18 -7.40 -4.30 3.19
N THR A 19 -7.99 -5.44 2.81
CA THR A 19 -7.29 -6.70 2.60
C THR A 19 -6.57 -6.77 1.25
N ALA A 20 -7.16 -6.23 0.18
CA ALA A 20 -6.62 -6.34 -1.17
C ALA A 20 -5.76 -5.14 -1.59
N HIS A 21 -6.03 -3.94 -1.06
CA HIS A 21 -5.41 -2.70 -1.56
C HIS A 21 -4.54 -1.99 -0.54
N PHE A 22 -4.94 -1.94 0.73
CA PHE A 22 -4.23 -1.10 1.71
C PHE A 22 -3.24 -1.90 2.56
N ARG A 23 -3.69 -2.88 3.34
CA ARG A 23 -2.86 -3.56 4.33
C ARG A 23 -1.65 -4.30 3.75
N PRO A 24 -1.72 -4.99 2.59
CA PRO A 24 -0.54 -5.59 1.96
C PRO A 24 0.50 -4.55 1.54
N ARG A 25 0.06 -3.36 1.14
CA ARG A 25 0.94 -2.24 0.76
C ARG A 25 1.67 -1.63 1.95
N LEU A 26 1.29 -1.98 3.18
CA LEU A 26 2.03 -1.61 4.41
C LEU A 26 3.17 -2.60 4.74
N ALA A 27 3.27 -3.75 4.06
CA ALA A 27 4.39 -4.66 4.24
C ALA A 27 5.74 -3.96 3.97
N GLY A 28 6.72 -4.21 4.85
CA GLY A 28 8.06 -3.62 4.76
C GLY A 28 8.09 -2.08 4.93
N LEU A 29 7.09 -1.46 5.56
CA LEU A 29 7.17 -0.04 5.95
C LEU A 29 8.30 0.14 6.96
N THR A 30 9.28 0.97 6.64
CA THR A 30 10.41 1.28 7.52
C THR A 30 10.15 2.56 8.32
N ASP A 31 10.88 2.74 9.42
CA ASP A 31 10.79 3.99 10.21
C ASP A 31 11.22 5.21 9.38
N ASP A 32 12.24 5.07 8.52
CA ASP A 32 12.68 6.15 7.62
C ASP A 32 11.56 6.58 6.65
N GLU A 33 10.82 5.61 6.09
CA GLU A 33 9.69 5.88 5.20
C GLU A 33 8.50 6.45 5.96
N TYR A 34 8.22 5.92 7.16
CA TYR A 34 7.15 6.39 8.05
C TYR A 34 7.31 7.86 8.42
N TRP A 35 8.55 8.29 8.71
CA TRP A 35 8.91 9.65 9.08
C TRP A 35 9.24 10.56 7.89
N TRP A 36 9.23 10.05 6.66
CA TRP A 36 9.62 10.83 5.50
C TRP A 36 8.69 12.02 5.26
N GLU A 37 9.28 13.21 5.14
CA GLU A 37 8.60 14.44 4.75
C GLU A 37 8.65 14.58 3.21
N PRO A 38 7.51 14.46 2.51
CA PRO A 38 7.48 14.47 1.04
C PRO A 38 7.68 15.87 0.43
N ALA A 39 7.51 16.92 1.24
CA ALA A 39 7.68 18.31 0.85
C ALA A 39 8.14 19.11 2.07
N ASP A 40 8.86 20.22 1.82
CA ASP A 40 9.27 21.13 2.88
C ASP A 40 8.05 21.68 3.65
N GLY A 41 8.11 21.62 4.97
CA GLY A 41 7.01 22.07 5.84
C GLY A 41 5.82 21.11 5.90
N ALA A 42 6.00 19.85 5.49
CA ALA A 42 4.97 18.82 5.65
C ALA A 42 4.56 18.66 7.12
N TRP A 43 3.25 18.45 7.34
CA TRP A 43 2.73 18.14 8.67
C TRP A 43 2.99 16.69 9.03
N SER A 44 3.56 16.48 10.21
CA SER A 44 3.88 15.16 10.74
C SER A 44 3.35 14.98 12.17
N LEU A 45 3.78 13.92 12.85
CA LEU A 45 3.62 13.84 14.30
C LEU A 45 4.74 14.66 14.96
N ARG A 46 4.38 15.47 15.95
CA ARG A 46 5.35 16.24 16.74
C ARG A 46 5.14 16.01 18.23
N PRO A 47 6.21 16.00 19.03
CA PRO A 47 6.08 15.95 20.48
C PRO A 47 5.39 17.22 20.98
N THR A 48 4.38 17.04 21.83
CA THR A 48 3.62 18.14 22.44
C THR A 48 3.59 18.02 23.96
N GLY A 49 3.57 19.17 24.63
CA GLY A 49 3.44 19.28 26.08
C GLY A 49 4.61 18.71 26.90
N PRO A 50 4.52 18.80 28.24
CA PRO A 50 5.48 18.18 29.14
C PRO A 50 5.37 16.65 29.05
N GLY A 51 6.43 15.98 28.59
CA GLY A 51 6.45 14.52 28.36
C GLY A 51 6.61 14.13 26.90
N GLY A 52 6.51 15.08 25.96
CA GLY A 52 6.85 14.87 24.55
C GLY A 52 5.95 13.87 23.84
N ALA A 53 4.68 13.79 24.24
CA ALA A 53 3.70 12.90 23.60
C ALA A 53 3.51 13.33 22.14
N LEU A 54 3.63 12.37 21.23
CA LEU A 54 3.43 12.61 19.80
C LEU A 54 1.97 12.94 19.52
N GLU A 55 1.74 14.03 18.78
CA GLU A 55 0.43 14.43 18.29
C GLU A 55 0.53 14.84 16.81
N PRO A 56 -0.51 14.59 15.99
CA PRO A 56 -0.55 15.08 14.62
C PRO A 56 -0.59 16.61 14.61
N GLU A 57 0.28 17.23 13.82
CA GLU A 57 0.22 18.66 13.58
C GLU A 57 -1.13 19.07 12.99
N PHE A 58 -1.77 20.03 13.63
CA PHE A 58 -3.06 20.55 13.20
C PHE A 58 -3.27 21.93 13.81
N VAL A 59 -3.87 22.84 13.05
CA VAL A 59 -4.22 24.19 13.50
C VAL A 59 -5.70 24.46 13.29
N ARG A 60 -6.32 25.22 14.21
CA ARG A 60 -7.70 25.71 14.07
C ARG A 60 -7.74 27.24 14.16
N PRO A 61 -8.37 27.95 13.20
CA PRO A 61 -8.91 27.43 11.95
C PRO A 61 -7.79 26.87 11.03
N GLU A 62 -8.16 25.94 10.16
CA GLU A 62 -7.24 25.39 9.17
C GLU A 62 -6.83 26.50 8.17
N PRO A 63 -5.56 26.54 7.70
CA PRO A 63 -5.15 27.48 6.67
C PRO A 63 -5.91 27.22 5.36
N PRO A 64 -6.02 28.22 4.47
CA PRO A 64 -6.66 28.05 3.16
C PRO A 64 -6.03 26.95 2.29
N VAL A 65 -4.75 26.66 2.50
CA VAL A 65 -4.02 25.55 1.88
C VAL A 65 -3.27 24.80 2.99
N PRO A 66 -3.78 23.66 3.46
CA PRO A 66 -3.06 22.85 4.44
C PRO A 66 -1.79 22.24 3.81
N PRO A 67 -0.68 22.13 4.56
CA PRO A 67 0.50 21.41 4.12
C PRO A 67 0.21 19.94 3.81
N VAL A 68 1.04 19.34 2.95
CA VAL A 68 1.03 17.89 2.73
C VAL A 68 1.36 17.19 4.04
N THR A 69 0.66 16.12 4.38
CA THR A 69 0.92 15.34 5.59
C THR A 69 1.88 14.17 5.33
N THR A 70 2.57 13.66 6.36
CA THR A 70 3.44 12.48 6.26
C THR A 70 2.64 11.17 6.35
N ILE A 71 3.31 10.04 6.13
CA ILE A 71 2.72 8.72 6.41
C ILE A 71 2.38 8.61 7.91
N ALA A 72 3.27 9.07 8.80
CA ALA A 72 3.03 9.08 10.23
C ALA A 72 1.76 9.84 10.62
N TRP A 73 1.57 11.04 10.08
CA TRP A 73 0.36 11.82 10.32
C TRP A 73 -0.89 11.09 9.82
N ARG A 74 -0.88 10.60 8.58
CA ARG A 74 -2.04 9.93 7.97
C ARG A 74 -2.39 8.61 8.66
N ALA A 75 -1.40 7.84 9.08
CA ALA A 75 -1.62 6.61 9.83
C ALA A 75 -2.33 6.89 11.15
N MET A 76 -1.94 7.96 11.86
CA MET A 76 -2.62 8.35 13.11
C MET A 76 -4.00 8.92 12.85
N HIS A 77 -4.18 9.76 11.84
CA HIS A 77 -5.51 10.26 11.47
C HIS A 77 -6.45 9.10 11.14
N VAL A 78 -6.04 8.13 10.31
CA VAL A 78 -6.87 6.97 9.95
C VAL A 78 -7.09 6.04 11.15
N GLY A 79 -6.01 5.61 11.80
CA GLY A 79 -6.09 4.61 12.87
C GLY A 79 -6.73 5.16 14.13
N ARG A 80 -6.22 6.28 14.66
CA ARG A 80 -6.73 6.87 15.90
C ARG A 80 -8.00 7.65 15.66
N ASP A 81 -7.96 8.68 14.80
CA ASP A 81 -9.03 9.68 14.75
C ASP A 81 -10.25 9.19 13.98
N VAL A 82 -10.06 8.53 12.84
CA VAL A 82 -11.13 8.00 11.99
C VAL A 82 -11.68 6.71 12.57
N LEU A 83 -10.87 5.66 12.71
CA LEU A 83 -11.36 4.33 13.14
C LEU A 83 -11.49 4.23 14.67
N GLY A 84 -10.38 4.36 15.39
CA GLY A 84 -10.27 3.96 16.80
C GLY A 84 -11.17 4.74 17.74
N LYS A 85 -11.15 6.08 17.68
CA LYS A 85 -11.99 6.94 18.52
C LYS A 85 -13.48 6.69 18.26
N ARG A 86 -13.89 6.56 17.00
CA ARG A 86 -15.30 6.29 16.64
C ARG A 86 -15.71 4.88 17.05
N ALA A 87 -14.85 3.88 16.87
CA ALA A 87 -15.13 2.52 17.31
C ALA A 87 -15.38 2.47 18.81
N ARG A 88 -14.51 3.09 19.60
CA ARG A 88 -14.67 3.15 21.07
C ARG A 88 -15.89 3.99 21.47
N ALA A 89 -16.17 5.11 20.82
CA ALA A 89 -17.35 5.92 21.13
C ALA A 89 -18.68 5.16 20.92
N PHE A 90 -18.79 4.33 19.89
CA PHE A 90 -20.06 3.67 19.55
C PHE A 90 -20.16 2.22 20.01
N PHE A 91 -19.04 1.52 20.15
CA PHE A 91 -19.03 0.07 20.40
C PHE A 91 -18.36 -0.32 21.73
N ASP A 92 -17.75 0.62 22.46
CA ASP A 92 -17.34 0.39 23.86
C ASP A 92 -18.43 0.90 24.82
N PRO A 93 -19.09 0.01 25.58
CA PRO A 93 -20.09 0.39 26.57
C PRO A 93 -19.54 1.35 27.65
N ALA A 94 -18.24 1.28 27.96
CA ALA A 94 -17.61 2.11 28.99
C ALA A 94 -17.40 3.58 28.55
N ALA A 95 -17.55 3.89 27.26
CA ALA A 95 -17.24 5.19 26.68
C ALA A 95 -18.50 6.00 26.30
N ALA A 96 -19.64 5.68 26.91
CA ALA A 96 -20.96 6.13 26.49
C ALA A 96 -21.28 7.62 26.71
N ASP A 97 -20.50 8.31 27.56
CA ASP A 97 -20.73 9.68 28.04
C ASP A 97 -20.04 10.76 27.19
N ALA A 98 -19.27 10.36 26.17
CA ALA A 98 -18.43 11.26 25.39
C ALA A 98 -18.84 11.31 23.91
N VAL A 99 -18.51 12.44 23.26
CA VAL A 99 -18.67 12.59 21.81
C VAL A 99 -17.52 11.89 21.08
N MET A 100 -17.76 11.44 19.85
CA MET A 100 -16.79 10.65 19.06
C MET A 100 -15.45 11.35 18.74
N PHE A 101 -15.31 12.63 19.06
CA PHE A 101 -14.08 13.41 18.91
C PHE A 101 -13.23 13.46 20.18
N ASP A 102 -13.74 12.95 21.30
CA ASP A 102 -13.08 13.05 22.60
C ASP A 102 -11.75 12.29 22.62
N ALA A 103 -10.70 12.95 23.09
CA ALA A 103 -9.36 12.38 23.19
C ALA A 103 -9.30 11.20 24.18
N ARG A 104 -10.23 11.13 25.16
CA ARG A 104 -10.34 10.01 26.11
C ARG A 104 -10.59 8.67 25.43
N HIS A 105 -11.14 8.66 24.21
CA HIS A 105 -11.31 7.44 23.45
C HIS A 105 -9.98 6.84 22.99
N TRP A 106 -8.87 7.58 23.01
CA TRP A 106 -7.56 7.03 22.70
C TRP A 106 -6.46 7.56 23.62
N PRO A 107 -6.37 7.04 24.86
CA PRO A 107 -5.42 7.55 25.86
C PRO A 107 -3.98 7.05 25.66
N SER A 108 -3.78 6.06 24.77
CA SER A 108 -2.47 5.47 24.50
C SER A 108 -1.56 6.44 23.73
N PRO A 109 -0.24 6.43 24.00
CA PRO A 109 0.71 7.21 23.21
C PRO A 109 0.68 6.77 21.74
N LEU A 110 0.91 7.72 20.83
CA LEU A 110 1.04 7.38 19.42
C LEU A 110 2.38 6.69 19.16
N PRO A 111 2.40 5.66 18.30
CA PRO A 111 3.62 4.95 17.96
C PRO A 111 4.61 5.87 17.23
N ASP A 112 5.86 5.76 17.66
CA ASP A 112 7.02 6.41 17.06
C ASP A 112 7.73 5.53 16.02
N THR A 113 7.23 4.32 15.80
CA THR A 113 7.73 3.34 14.83
C THR A 113 6.67 2.97 13.81
N ALA A 114 7.12 2.63 12.60
CA ALA A 114 6.29 2.11 11.52
C ALA A 114 5.54 0.84 11.93
N ALA A 115 6.23 -0.08 12.62
CA ALA A 115 5.62 -1.32 13.10
C ALA A 115 4.50 -1.04 14.12
N GLY A 116 4.72 -0.09 15.05
CA GLY A 116 3.70 0.34 15.99
C GLY A 116 2.50 1.01 15.29
N ALA A 117 2.75 1.82 14.27
CA ALA A 117 1.69 2.45 13.49
C ALA A 117 0.81 1.44 12.74
N VAL A 118 1.43 0.41 12.13
CA VAL A 118 0.71 -0.68 11.47
C VAL A 118 -0.11 -1.49 12.48
N ALA A 119 0.45 -1.79 13.66
CA ALA A 119 -0.28 -2.49 14.72
C ALA A 119 -1.49 -1.67 15.22
N LEU A 120 -1.33 -0.35 15.38
CA LEU A 120 -2.42 0.55 15.76
C LEU A 120 -3.52 0.58 14.70
N LEU A 121 -3.15 0.65 13.42
CA LEU A 121 -4.08 0.57 12.30
C LEU A 121 -4.88 -0.74 12.30
N ASP A 122 -4.20 -1.87 12.52
CA ASP A 122 -4.82 -3.20 12.60
C ASP A 122 -5.79 -3.31 13.80
N GLU A 123 -5.41 -2.80 14.99
CA GLU A 123 -6.29 -2.75 16.16
C GLU A 123 -7.55 -1.90 15.87
N ALA A 124 -7.36 -0.69 15.37
CA ALA A 124 -8.45 0.23 15.12
C ALA A 124 -9.42 -0.27 14.04
N TYR A 125 -8.89 -0.89 12.99
CA TYR A 125 -9.69 -1.55 11.96
C TYR A 125 -10.53 -2.69 12.54
N ALA A 126 -9.92 -3.57 13.34
CA ALA A 126 -10.64 -4.68 13.97
C ALA A 126 -11.78 -4.19 14.85
N LEU A 127 -11.52 -3.22 15.73
CA LEU A 127 -12.53 -2.61 16.61
C LEU A 127 -13.71 -2.02 15.82
N TRP A 128 -13.42 -1.27 14.75
CA TRP A 128 -14.46 -0.67 13.92
C TRP A 128 -15.26 -1.72 13.15
N ARG A 129 -14.57 -2.64 12.45
CA ARG A 129 -15.20 -3.71 11.67
C ARG A 129 -16.11 -4.57 12.55
N ASP A 130 -15.64 -4.98 13.73
CA ASP A 130 -16.42 -5.82 14.64
C ASP A 130 -17.65 -5.12 15.18
N GLY A 131 -17.52 -3.84 15.50
CA GLY A 131 -18.65 -3.01 15.90
C GLY A 131 -19.72 -2.93 14.82
N VAL A 132 -19.33 -2.67 13.57
CA VAL A 132 -20.27 -2.60 12.43
C VAL A 132 -20.87 -3.97 12.10
N ALA A 133 -20.09 -5.06 12.23
CA ALA A 133 -20.56 -6.43 12.02
C ALA A 133 -21.63 -6.87 13.03
N ALA A 134 -21.62 -6.29 14.23
CA ALA A 134 -22.61 -6.57 15.27
C ALA A 134 -23.96 -5.83 15.07
N LEU A 135 -24.04 -4.88 14.14
CA LEU A 135 -25.28 -4.12 13.88
C LEU A 135 -26.28 -4.93 13.04
N ASP A 136 -27.55 -4.60 13.14
CA ASP A 136 -28.57 -4.95 12.16
C ASP A 136 -28.93 -3.72 11.28
N ASP A 137 -29.73 -3.94 10.24
CA ASP A 137 -30.09 -2.87 9.29
C ASP A 137 -30.92 -1.75 9.97
N ASP A 138 -31.69 -2.06 11.01
CA ASP A 138 -32.41 -1.05 11.79
C ASP A 138 -31.46 -0.18 12.62
N ALA A 139 -30.46 -0.77 13.27
CA ALA A 139 -29.44 -0.06 14.03
C ALA A 139 -28.58 0.85 13.13
N LEU A 140 -28.32 0.42 11.88
CA LEU A 140 -27.65 1.24 10.88
C LEU A 140 -28.42 2.52 10.54
N LEU A 141 -29.75 2.49 10.61
CA LEU A 141 -30.60 3.65 10.30
C LEU A 141 -30.85 4.57 11.51
N ARG A 142 -30.46 4.16 12.72
CA ARG A 142 -30.65 4.99 13.93
C ARG A 142 -29.70 6.20 13.92
N PRO A 143 -30.15 7.36 14.43
CA PRO A 143 -29.29 8.51 14.64
C PRO A 143 -28.12 8.20 15.58
N LEU A 144 -26.97 8.84 15.36
CA LEU A 144 -25.81 8.74 16.24
C LEU A 144 -26.10 9.24 17.67
N GLY A 145 -27.08 10.13 17.80
CA GLY A 145 -27.47 10.75 19.06
C GLY A 145 -26.36 11.61 19.65
N PRO A 146 -26.35 11.87 20.97
CA PRO A 146 -25.40 12.79 21.61
C PRO A 146 -23.93 12.47 21.31
N ARG A 147 -23.58 11.20 21.09
CA ARG A 147 -22.20 10.78 20.78
C ARG A 147 -21.72 11.29 19.42
N GLY A 148 -22.63 11.54 18.47
CA GLY A 148 -22.31 12.13 17.17
C GLY A 148 -21.90 13.60 17.22
N GLY A 149 -22.12 14.29 18.36
CA GLY A 149 -21.81 15.71 18.51
C GLY A 149 -22.54 16.56 17.46
N PRO A 150 -21.85 17.35 16.63
CA PRO A 150 -22.48 18.10 15.53
C PRO A 150 -23.26 17.24 14.51
N TYR A 151 -22.98 15.94 14.48
CA TYR A 151 -23.59 14.96 13.56
C TYR A 151 -24.62 14.06 14.27
N ALA A 152 -25.18 14.50 15.39
CA ALA A 152 -26.10 13.68 16.21
C ALA A 152 -27.32 13.15 15.44
N GLU A 153 -27.80 13.90 14.45
CA GLU A 153 -28.95 13.54 13.62
C GLU A 153 -28.61 12.63 12.43
N ASP A 154 -27.32 12.47 12.09
CA ASP A 154 -26.90 11.56 11.04
C ASP A 154 -27.09 10.10 11.48
N SER A 155 -27.33 9.20 10.53
CA SER A 155 -27.47 7.78 10.83
C SER A 155 -26.11 7.10 11.05
N MET A 156 -26.11 5.96 11.75
CA MET A 156 -24.92 5.11 11.84
C MET A 156 -24.41 4.70 10.44
N ALA A 157 -25.29 4.42 9.49
CA ALA A 157 -24.92 4.14 8.10
C ALA A 157 -24.19 5.31 7.43
N ALA A 158 -24.59 6.56 7.70
CA ALA A 158 -23.89 7.73 7.18
C ALA A 158 -22.47 7.84 7.77
N LEU A 159 -22.32 7.54 9.07
CA LEU A 159 -21.00 7.47 9.71
C LEU A 159 -20.13 6.36 9.10
N VAL A 160 -20.68 5.17 8.87
CA VAL A 160 -19.96 4.05 8.24
C VAL A 160 -19.48 4.42 6.84
N GLN A 161 -20.33 5.02 6.01
CA GLN A 161 -19.92 5.50 4.68
C GLN A 161 -18.83 6.58 4.76
N HIS A 162 -18.94 7.50 5.72
CA HIS A 162 -17.90 8.49 5.97
C HIS A 162 -16.56 7.83 6.34
N VAL A 163 -16.55 6.92 7.31
CA VAL A 163 -15.35 6.20 7.74
C VAL A 163 -14.73 5.40 6.58
N ASN A 164 -15.54 4.67 5.81
CA ASN A 164 -15.07 3.95 4.63
C ASN A 164 -14.35 4.89 3.65
N ARG A 165 -14.96 6.02 3.32
CA ARG A 165 -14.38 7.02 2.42
C ARG A 165 -13.06 7.58 2.95
N GLU A 166 -12.99 7.93 4.23
CA GLU A 166 -11.76 8.47 4.85
C GLU A 166 -10.62 7.45 4.85
N VAL A 167 -10.91 6.20 5.21
CA VAL A 167 -9.92 5.11 5.19
C VAL A 167 -9.41 4.88 3.77
N MET A 168 -10.30 4.87 2.77
CA MET A 168 -9.93 4.68 1.37
C MET A 168 -9.10 5.83 0.82
N ALA A 169 -9.51 7.08 1.10
CA ALA A 169 -8.80 8.26 0.62
C ALA A 169 -7.40 8.32 1.22
N HIS A 170 -7.28 8.30 2.55
CA HIS A 170 -5.99 8.43 3.22
C HIS A 170 -5.13 7.18 3.10
N GLY A 171 -5.73 5.99 3.04
CA GLY A 171 -5.00 4.75 2.74
C GLY A 171 -4.35 4.80 1.36
N ALA A 172 -5.04 5.35 0.34
CA ALA A 172 -4.49 5.50 -1.00
C ALA A 172 -3.37 6.54 -1.02
N GLU A 173 -3.50 7.64 -0.27
CA GLU A 173 -2.44 8.63 -0.12
C GLU A 173 -1.20 8.04 0.58
N ILE A 174 -1.38 7.21 1.63
CA ILE A 174 -0.27 6.49 2.26
C ILE A 174 0.42 5.61 1.21
N CYS A 175 -0.33 4.80 0.46
CA CYS A 175 0.22 3.96 -0.61
C CYS A 175 0.99 4.78 -1.67
N LEU A 176 0.47 5.93 -2.08
CA LEU A 176 1.12 6.84 -3.02
C LEU A 176 2.42 7.42 -2.44
N LEU A 177 2.41 7.86 -1.18
CA LEU A 177 3.62 8.35 -0.53
C LEU A 177 4.70 7.27 -0.45
N ARG A 178 4.32 6.02 -0.20
CA ARG A 178 5.25 4.90 -0.26
C ARG A 178 5.88 4.73 -1.64
N ASP A 179 5.08 4.82 -2.69
CA ASP A 179 5.58 4.77 -4.07
C ASP A 179 6.54 5.93 -4.38
N LEU A 180 6.21 7.15 -3.94
CA LEU A 180 7.07 8.31 -4.12
C LEU A 180 8.38 8.20 -3.33
N TYR A 181 8.35 7.65 -2.12
CA TYR A 181 9.55 7.39 -1.32
C TYR A 181 10.49 6.43 -2.04
N ARG A 182 9.95 5.31 -2.54
CA ARG A 182 10.71 4.31 -3.32
C ARG A 182 11.25 4.90 -4.62
N ALA A 183 10.42 5.61 -5.39
CA ALA A 183 10.84 6.26 -6.62
C ALA A 183 11.97 7.28 -6.39
N ARG A 184 11.94 8.01 -5.27
CA ARG A 184 13.01 8.91 -4.86
C ARG A 184 14.30 8.17 -4.51
N ALA A 185 14.20 7.01 -3.85
CA ALA A 185 15.37 6.17 -3.56
C ALA A 185 15.97 5.60 -4.85
N ASP A 186 15.14 5.03 -5.72
CA ASP A 186 15.51 4.52 -7.05
C ASP A 186 16.23 5.58 -7.89
N ALA A 187 15.76 6.83 -7.84
CA ALA A 187 16.37 7.94 -8.59
C ALA A 187 17.80 8.30 -8.12
N ARG A 188 18.22 7.87 -6.92
CA ARG A 188 19.56 8.11 -6.39
C ARG A 188 20.58 7.05 -6.79
N ASP A 189 20.12 5.86 -7.14
CA ASP A 189 20.98 4.82 -7.71
C ASP A 189 21.07 5.04 -9.23
N PRO A 190 22.25 5.36 -9.79
CA PRO A 190 22.38 5.67 -11.21
C PRO A 190 21.94 4.54 -12.15
N LEU A 191 22.18 3.28 -11.75
CA LEU A 191 21.81 2.12 -12.56
C LEU A 191 20.30 1.91 -12.52
N VAL A 192 19.71 1.89 -11.32
CA VAL A 192 18.25 1.74 -11.16
C VAL A 192 17.53 2.88 -11.87
N ALA A 193 18.02 4.12 -11.73
CA ALA A 193 17.46 5.28 -12.41
C ALA A 193 17.54 5.15 -13.95
N ALA A 194 18.64 4.62 -14.51
CA ALA A 194 18.76 4.36 -15.94
C ALA A 194 17.77 3.28 -16.41
N VAL A 195 17.66 2.17 -15.66
CA VAL A 195 16.69 1.11 -15.91
C VAL A 195 15.26 1.65 -15.89
N ARG A 196 14.90 2.47 -14.89
CA ARG A 196 13.59 3.12 -14.72
C ARG A 196 13.27 4.16 -15.80
N ARG A 197 14.28 4.74 -16.45
CA ARG A 197 14.08 5.59 -17.65
C ARG A 197 13.97 4.82 -18.96
N GLY A 198 14.37 3.54 -18.98
CA GLY A 198 14.45 2.79 -20.23
C GLY A 198 15.68 3.16 -21.06
N ASP A 199 16.75 3.61 -20.40
CA ASP A 199 17.95 4.12 -21.06
C ASP A 199 19.06 3.06 -21.08
N ALA A 200 19.02 2.17 -22.09
CA ALA A 200 19.97 1.08 -22.24
C ALA A 200 21.42 1.58 -22.36
N ALA A 201 21.65 2.71 -23.04
CA ALA A 201 22.98 3.29 -23.19
C ALA A 201 23.54 3.75 -21.84
N ALA A 202 22.71 4.39 -21.00
CA ALA A 202 23.10 4.74 -19.64
C ALA A 202 23.33 3.50 -18.76
N VAL A 203 22.54 2.43 -18.92
CA VAL A 203 22.77 1.16 -18.22
C VAL A 203 24.15 0.60 -18.55
N THR A 204 24.52 0.53 -19.84
CA THR A 204 25.85 0.09 -20.26
C THR A 204 26.96 1.01 -19.74
N ALA A 205 26.75 2.32 -19.75
CA ALA A 205 27.74 3.30 -19.30
C ALA A 205 27.98 3.26 -17.78
N VAL A 206 26.92 3.05 -16.99
CA VAL A 206 27.01 2.90 -15.53
C VAL A 206 27.61 1.55 -15.15
N GLY A 207 27.24 0.49 -15.89
CA GLY A 207 27.61 -0.88 -15.61
C GLY A 207 26.85 -1.49 -14.43
N VAL A 208 26.99 -2.81 -14.26
CA VAL A 208 26.40 -3.58 -13.16
C VAL A 208 27.49 -3.78 -12.10
N GLY A 209 27.29 -3.17 -10.93
CA GLY A 209 28.15 -3.35 -9.77
C GLY A 209 27.79 -4.58 -8.94
N GLY A 210 28.57 -4.88 -7.90
CA GLY A 210 28.20 -5.88 -6.90
C GLY A 210 26.96 -5.42 -6.12
N GLY A 211 25.92 -6.26 -6.05
CA GLY A 211 24.71 -5.99 -5.25
C GLY A 211 23.46 -5.56 -6.03
N VAL A 212 23.44 -5.68 -7.37
CA VAL A 212 22.23 -5.44 -8.16
C VAL A 212 21.14 -6.45 -7.78
N SER A 213 19.92 -5.96 -7.55
CA SER A 213 18.78 -6.81 -7.22
C SER A 213 18.50 -7.81 -8.34
N ALA A 214 18.25 -9.07 -7.96
CA ALA A 214 17.77 -10.11 -8.87
C ALA A 214 16.47 -9.71 -9.59
N SER A 215 15.66 -8.85 -8.96
CA SER A 215 14.41 -8.37 -9.56
C SER A 215 14.60 -7.35 -10.68
N LEU A 216 15.76 -6.67 -10.79
CA LEU A 216 15.90 -5.50 -11.68
C LEU A 216 15.72 -5.86 -13.16
N VAL A 217 16.24 -7.03 -13.58
CA VAL A 217 16.05 -7.54 -14.95
C VAL A 217 14.59 -7.95 -15.18
N ALA A 218 13.98 -8.64 -14.22
CA ALA A 218 12.56 -9.02 -14.28
C ALA A 218 11.64 -7.79 -14.35
N GLU A 219 11.95 -6.71 -13.64
CA GLU A 219 11.19 -5.46 -13.67
C GLU A 219 11.32 -4.75 -15.02
N ALA A 220 12.51 -4.73 -15.62
CA ALA A 220 12.71 -4.21 -16.97
C ALA A 220 11.95 -5.05 -18.02
N ALA A 221 11.98 -6.38 -17.86
CA ALA A 221 11.27 -7.33 -18.71
C ALA A 221 9.74 -7.18 -18.61
N GLY A 222 9.20 -7.02 -17.39
CA GLY A 222 7.78 -6.76 -17.18
C GLY A 222 7.28 -5.44 -17.77
N LEU A 223 8.18 -4.48 -18.01
CA LEU A 223 7.91 -3.23 -18.72
C LEU A 223 8.23 -3.30 -20.22
N HIS A 224 8.62 -4.47 -20.71
CA HIS A 224 8.97 -4.75 -22.11
C HIS A 224 10.13 -3.88 -22.63
N ARG A 225 11.08 -3.55 -21.74
CA ARG A 225 12.26 -2.75 -22.07
C ARG A 225 13.40 -3.66 -22.50
N TRP A 226 13.22 -4.30 -23.65
CA TRP A 226 14.09 -5.38 -24.10
C TRP A 226 15.53 -4.95 -24.37
N ASP A 227 15.74 -3.71 -24.80
CA ASP A 227 17.06 -3.08 -24.92
C ASP A 227 17.77 -2.95 -23.56
N VAL A 228 17.03 -2.53 -22.53
CA VAL A 228 17.53 -2.49 -21.15
C VAL A 228 17.79 -3.88 -20.60
N VAL A 229 16.92 -4.85 -20.86
CA VAL A 229 17.13 -6.26 -20.48
C VAL A 229 18.44 -6.76 -21.08
N ARG A 230 18.67 -6.55 -22.39
CA ARG A 230 19.94 -6.93 -23.04
C ARG A 230 21.13 -6.25 -22.36
N ALA A 231 21.07 -4.93 -22.16
CA ALA A 231 22.17 -4.19 -21.54
C ALA A 231 22.49 -4.67 -20.11
N LEU A 232 21.47 -5.02 -19.31
CA LEU A 232 21.66 -5.56 -17.97
C LEU A 232 22.28 -6.96 -18.00
N VAL A 233 21.76 -7.86 -18.84
CA VAL A 233 22.21 -9.24 -18.96
C VAL A 233 23.66 -9.29 -19.46
N GLU A 234 23.99 -8.53 -20.50
CA GLU A 234 25.35 -8.42 -21.04
C GLU A 234 26.34 -7.83 -20.03
N ALA A 235 25.87 -6.96 -19.12
CA ALA A 235 26.67 -6.43 -18.02
C ALA A 235 26.79 -7.41 -16.83
N GLY A 236 26.20 -8.61 -16.92
CA GLY A 236 26.31 -9.66 -15.90
C GLY A 236 25.27 -9.57 -14.78
N ALA A 237 24.14 -8.88 -15.00
CA ALA A 237 23.05 -8.88 -14.05
C ALA A 237 22.39 -10.27 -13.93
N PRO A 238 21.91 -10.66 -12.73
CA PRO A 238 21.13 -11.88 -12.53
C PRO A 238 19.86 -11.88 -13.40
N VAL A 239 19.55 -13.04 -13.99
CA VAL A 239 18.48 -13.20 -15.00
C VAL A 239 17.17 -13.76 -14.46
N ASP A 240 17.12 -14.04 -13.15
CA ASP A 240 15.98 -14.68 -12.49
C ASP A 240 14.68 -13.89 -12.68
N GLY A 241 13.58 -14.61 -12.96
CA GLY A 241 12.24 -14.03 -13.10
C GLY A 241 11.97 -13.29 -14.42
N ALA A 242 13.00 -12.88 -15.17
CA ALA A 242 12.81 -12.19 -16.45
C ALA A 242 12.28 -13.11 -17.57
N LEU A 243 12.58 -14.41 -17.49
CA LEU A 243 12.26 -15.39 -18.53
C LEU A 243 10.75 -15.57 -18.73
N HIS A 244 9.96 -15.55 -17.66
CA HIS A 244 8.49 -15.61 -17.73
C HIS A 244 7.92 -14.44 -18.54
N TYR A 245 8.37 -13.21 -18.26
CA TYR A 245 7.91 -12.02 -18.97
C TYR A 245 8.32 -12.04 -20.45
N ALA A 246 9.57 -12.39 -20.77
CA ALA A 246 10.02 -12.51 -22.15
C ALA A 246 9.23 -13.59 -22.91
N ALA A 247 8.95 -14.71 -22.25
CA ALA A 247 8.19 -15.82 -22.85
C ALA A 247 6.73 -15.45 -23.11
N GLY A 248 6.07 -14.83 -22.13
CA GLY A 248 4.70 -14.34 -22.26
C GLY A 248 4.54 -13.16 -23.24
N ALA A 249 5.63 -12.47 -23.56
CA ALA A 249 5.65 -11.41 -24.59
C ALA A 249 6.01 -11.92 -25.99
N GLY A 250 6.42 -13.19 -26.14
CA GLY A 250 6.82 -13.76 -27.43
C GLY A 250 8.21 -13.31 -27.91
N GLU A 251 9.05 -12.79 -27.03
CA GLU A 251 10.33 -12.17 -27.38
C GLU A 251 11.44 -13.21 -27.47
N LEU A 252 11.38 -14.05 -28.51
CA LEU A 252 12.25 -15.22 -28.68
C LEU A 252 13.75 -14.90 -28.57
N ASP A 253 14.20 -13.76 -29.08
CA ASP A 253 15.61 -13.36 -29.01
C ASP A 253 16.04 -13.01 -27.58
N VAL A 254 15.14 -12.43 -26.78
CA VAL A 254 15.41 -12.16 -25.35
C VAL A 254 15.35 -13.47 -24.56
N VAL A 255 14.41 -14.35 -24.87
CA VAL A 255 14.32 -15.69 -24.28
C VAL A 255 15.63 -16.47 -24.47
N LYS A 256 16.14 -16.53 -25.70
CA LYS A 256 17.42 -17.18 -26.00
C LYS A 256 18.56 -16.55 -25.20
N LEU A 257 18.66 -15.23 -25.19
CA LEU A 257 19.68 -14.51 -24.43
C LEU A 257 19.64 -14.87 -22.93
N LEU A 258 18.45 -14.88 -22.32
CA LEU A 258 18.29 -15.21 -20.90
C LEU A 258 18.68 -16.66 -20.60
N VAL A 259 18.30 -17.60 -21.47
CA VAL A 259 18.68 -19.03 -21.34
C VAL A 259 20.20 -19.21 -21.48
N GLU A 260 20.82 -18.53 -22.45
CA GLU A 260 22.28 -18.52 -22.63
C GLU A 260 23.03 -17.99 -21.40
N HIS A 261 22.40 -17.11 -20.62
CA HIS A 261 22.94 -16.55 -19.38
C HIS A 261 22.45 -17.29 -18.11
N GLY A 262 21.87 -18.48 -18.27
CA GLY A 262 21.59 -19.41 -17.17
C GLY A 262 20.23 -19.26 -16.51
N ALA A 263 19.26 -18.61 -17.16
CA ALA A 263 17.90 -18.55 -16.63
C ALA A 263 17.28 -19.96 -16.51
N ASP A 264 16.66 -20.25 -15.36
CA ASP A 264 15.98 -21.52 -15.12
C ASP A 264 14.66 -21.60 -15.93
N ILE A 265 14.66 -22.45 -16.96
CA ILE A 265 13.50 -22.71 -17.82
C ILE A 265 12.39 -23.50 -17.13
N THR A 266 12.63 -24.02 -15.93
CA THR A 266 11.67 -24.84 -15.15
C THR A 266 11.09 -24.12 -13.94
N ALA A 267 11.54 -22.89 -13.67
CA ALA A 267 11.06 -22.09 -12.56
C ALA A 267 9.55 -21.87 -12.66
N ILE A 268 8.82 -22.02 -11.55
CA ILE A 268 7.37 -21.82 -11.50
C ILE A 268 7.05 -20.46 -10.88
N ASP A 269 6.18 -19.68 -11.53
CA ASP A 269 5.79 -18.36 -11.04
C ASP A 269 4.67 -18.41 -9.98
N ASP A 270 4.65 -17.43 -9.07
CA ASP A 270 3.64 -17.36 -8.01
C ASP A 270 2.24 -16.94 -8.49
N ARG A 271 2.12 -16.32 -9.66
CA ARG A 271 0.86 -15.71 -10.16
C ARG A 271 0.01 -16.70 -10.93
N PHE A 272 0.60 -17.40 -11.90
CA PHE A 272 -0.12 -18.37 -12.74
C PHE A 272 0.20 -19.81 -12.39
N GLN A 273 1.22 -20.05 -11.56
CA GLN A 273 1.72 -21.40 -11.23
C GLN A 273 2.15 -22.16 -12.49
N LEU A 274 2.77 -21.43 -13.43
CA LEU A 274 3.27 -21.96 -14.70
C LEU A 274 4.77 -21.73 -14.81
N ASP A 275 5.43 -22.58 -15.61
CA ASP A 275 6.79 -22.33 -16.07
C ASP A 275 6.81 -21.32 -17.24
N PRO A 276 7.98 -20.87 -17.72
CA PRO A 276 8.06 -19.94 -18.85
C PRO A 276 7.42 -20.47 -20.14
N ALA A 277 7.47 -21.78 -20.41
CA ALA A 277 6.81 -22.36 -21.58
C ALA A 277 5.28 -22.32 -21.43
N GLY A 278 4.77 -22.50 -20.22
CA GLY A 278 3.37 -22.33 -19.86
C GLY A 278 2.89 -20.89 -20.00
N TRP A 279 3.72 -19.90 -19.65
CA TRP A 279 3.44 -18.49 -19.97
C TRP A 279 3.35 -18.27 -21.47
N ALA A 280 4.33 -18.76 -22.24
CA ALA A 280 4.30 -18.66 -23.69
C ALA A 280 3.02 -19.29 -24.28
N ASP A 281 2.60 -20.47 -23.83
CA ASP A 281 1.34 -21.07 -24.27
C ASP A 281 0.11 -20.23 -23.86
N PHE A 282 0.06 -19.75 -22.61
CA PHE A 282 -1.04 -18.96 -22.08
C PHE A 282 -1.25 -17.67 -22.89
N PHE A 283 -0.14 -17.02 -23.28
CA PHE A 283 -0.13 -15.81 -24.10
C PHE A 283 -0.03 -16.08 -25.62
N GLN A 284 -0.10 -17.35 -26.04
CA GLN A 284 -0.18 -17.77 -27.45
C GLN A 284 1.09 -17.53 -28.30
N HIS A 285 2.26 -17.84 -27.74
CA HIS A 285 3.58 -17.77 -28.39
C HIS A 285 4.18 -19.18 -28.58
N PRO A 286 3.66 -19.99 -29.53
CA PRO A 286 4.01 -21.41 -29.68
C PRO A 286 5.46 -21.65 -30.12
N ASP A 287 6.07 -20.70 -30.83
CA ASP A 287 7.47 -20.75 -31.24
C ASP A 287 8.42 -20.62 -30.04
N VAL A 288 8.10 -19.73 -29.11
CA VAL A 288 8.83 -19.59 -27.84
C VAL A 288 8.63 -20.81 -26.94
N ALA A 289 7.39 -21.27 -26.79
CA ALA A 289 7.09 -22.49 -26.03
C ALA A 289 7.81 -23.72 -26.60
N ALA A 290 7.91 -23.84 -27.93
CA ALA A 290 8.65 -24.92 -28.57
C ALA A 290 10.16 -24.84 -28.27
N TYR A 291 10.75 -23.64 -28.30
CA TYR A 291 12.16 -23.44 -27.95
C TYR A 291 12.44 -23.78 -26.48
N LEU A 292 11.58 -23.36 -25.55
CA LEU A 292 11.77 -23.61 -24.12
C LEU A 292 11.60 -25.08 -23.71
N ARG A 293 11.04 -25.91 -24.60
CA ARG A 293 10.84 -27.35 -24.38
C ARG A 293 11.86 -28.23 -25.11
N SER A 294 12.73 -27.65 -25.95
CA SER A 294 13.74 -28.38 -26.73
C SER A 294 15.02 -28.61 -25.96
#